data_AF-X0R0F8-F1
#
_entry.id   AF-X0R0F8-F1
#
_cell.length_a   1.000
_cell.length_b   1.000
_cell.length_c   1.000
_cell.angle_alpha   90.00
_cell.angle_beta   90.00
_cell.angle_gamma   90.00
#
_symmetry.space_group_name_H-M   'P 1'
#
loop_
_entity.id
_entity.type
_entity.pdbx_description
1 polymer ?
#
loop_
_entity_poly.entity_id
_entity_poly.type
_entity_poly.pdbx_seq_one_letter_code
_entity_poly.pdbx_strand_id
1 'polypeptide(L)' 'MRLYPNDEQQVFFAKSFGCTRFIWNKMLADKVNHYKANKTILNNTPAQYKKKSLNGSKK' A
#
# COMPACT_ATOMS: atom_id res chain seq x y z
N MET A 1 12.90 -16.41 17.60
CA MET A 1 12.62 -15.17 18.36
C MET A 1 12.03 -14.14 17.42
N ARG A 2 10.87 -13.54 17.73
CA ARG A 2 10.23 -12.49 16.91
C ARG A 2 10.39 -11.16 17.63
N LEU A 3 10.99 -10.17 16.98
CA LEU A 3 11.19 -8.83 17.52
C LEU A 3 10.08 -7.91 17.01
N TYR A 4 9.42 -7.22 17.93
CA TYR A 4 8.44 -6.19 17.61
C TYR A 4 9.07 -4.81 17.76
N PRO A 5 8.77 -3.86 16.86
CA PRO A 5 9.33 -2.52 16.94
C PRO A 5 8.78 -1.76 18.15
N ASN A 6 9.65 -0.98 18.81
CA ASN A 6 9.25 0.00 19.80
C ASN A 6 8.55 1.20 19.14
N ASP A 7 8.00 2.12 19.93
CA ASP A 7 7.19 3.23 19.40
C ASP A 7 7.97 4.14 18.45
N GLU A 8 9.23 4.44 18.74
CA GLU A 8 10.10 5.25 17.86
C GLU A 8 10.36 4.57 16.52
N GLN A 9 10.63 3.27 16.55
CA GLN A 9 10.83 2.46 15.35
C GLN A 9 9.56 2.41 14.50
N GLN A 10 8.38 2.29 15.12
CA GLN A 10 7.10 2.33 14.40
C GLN A 10 6.91 3.66 13.67
N VAL A 11 7.20 4.79 14.33
CA VAL A 11 7.14 6.13 13.70
C VAL A 11 8.14 6.26 12.57
N PHE A 12 9.38 5.78 12.76
CA PHE A 12 10.40 5.77 11.72
C PHE A 12 9.96 4.97 10.49
N PHE A 13 9.42 3.76 10.69
CA PHE A 13 8.91 2.94 9.59
C PHE A 13 7.71 3.56 8.90
N ALA A 14 6.80 4.21 9.64
CA ALA A 14 5.68 4.93 9.06
C ALA A 14 6.13 6.09 8.16
N LYS A 15 7.16 6.85 8.57
CA LYS A 15 7.76 7.93 7.77
C LYS A 15 8.49 7.39 6.54
N SER A 16 9.32 6.37 6.71
CA SER A 16 10.19 5.84 5.65
C SER A 16 9.41 5.00 4.62
N PHE A 17 8.43 4.21 5.06
CA PHE A 17 7.74 3.24 4.22
C PHE A 17 6.23 3.46 4.09
N GLY A 18 5.69 4.55 4.65
CA GLY A 18 4.25 4.81 4.66
C GLY A 18 3.64 4.91 3.26
N CYS A 19 4.28 5.65 2.36
CA CYS A 19 3.79 5.83 0.99
C CYS A 19 3.82 4.51 0.19
N THR A 20 4.91 3.75 0.30
CA THR A 20 5.07 2.45 -0.37
C THR A 20 4.06 1.43 0.15
N ARG A 21 3.86 1.37 1.48
CA ARG A 21 2.87 0.48 2.12
C ARG A 21 1.45 0.80 1.66
N PHE A 22 1.10 2.07 1.56
CA PHE A 22 -0.21 2.50 1.07
C PHE A 22 -0.46 2.04 -0.37
N ILE A 23 0.49 2.32 -1.27
CA ILE A 23 0.37 1.94 -2.69
C ILE A 23 0.30 0.41 -2.83
N TRP A 24 1.14 -0.33 -2.10
CA TRP A 24 1.12 -1.79 -2.09
C TRP A 24 -0.24 -2.36 -1.65
N ASN A 25 -0.77 -1.89 -0.51
CA ASN A 25 -2.06 -2.34 0.00
C ASN A 25 -3.20 -2.07 -0.99
N LYS A 26 -3.18 -0.91 -1.66
CA LYS A 26 -4.14 -0.57 -2.71
C LYS A 26 -4.03 -1.50 -3.91
N MET A 27 -2.82 -1.75 -4.41
CA MET A 27 -2.60 -2.67 -5.52
C MET A 27 -3.07 -4.08 -5.19
N LEU A 28 -2.78 -4.56 -3.98
CA LEU A 28 -3.20 -5.89 -3.52
C LEU A 28 -4.72 -6.01 -3.43
N ALA A 29 -5.40 -5.01 -2.85
CA ALA A 29 -6.85 -4.98 -2.79
C ALA A 29 -7.50 -5.08 -4.17
N ASP A 30 -6.97 -4.34 -5.15
CA ASP A 30 -7.48 -4.35 -6.52
C ASP A 30 -7.24 -5.72 -7.19
N LYS A 31 -6.08 -6.34 -6.96
CA LYS A 31 -5.80 -7.72 -7.43
C LYS A 31 -6.79 -8.73 -6.84
N VAL A 32 -7.08 -8.64 -5.54
CA VAL A 32 -8.04 -9.53 -4.88
C VAL A 32 -9.44 -9.35 -5.44
N ASN A 33 -9.88 -8.10 -5.64
CA ASN A 33 -11.20 -7.80 -6.19
C ASN A 33 -11.34 -8.31 -7.63
N HIS A 34 -10.33 -8.07 -8.47
CA HIS A 34 -10.31 -8.56 -9.84
C HIS A 34 -10.33 -10.09 -9.91
N TYR A 35 -9.53 -10.75 -9.07
CA TYR A 35 -9.50 -12.21 -9.01
C TYR A 35 -10.85 -12.79 -8.57
N LYS A 36 -11.53 -12.17 -7.61
CA LYS A 36 -12.88 -12.60 -7.19
C LYS A 36 -13.91 -12.52 -8.32
N ALA A 37 -13.81 -11.50 -9.19
CA ALA A 37 -14.74 -11.30 -10.29
C ALA A 37 -14.42 -12.18 -11.51
N ASN A 38 -13.15 -12.20 -11.92
CA ASN A 38 -12.74 -12.75 -13.22
C ASN A 38 -11.92 -14.04 -13.11
N LYS A 39 -11.52 -14.44 -11.90
CA LYS A 39 -10.55 -15.53 -11.61
C LYS A 39 -9.22 -15.42 -12.35
N THR A 40 -8.87 -14.21 -12.78
CA THR A 40 -7.63 -13.90 -13.52
C THR A 40 -6.77 -12.90 -12.75
N ILE A 41 -5.47 -12.90 -13.05
CA ILE A 41 -4.49 -12.04 -12.38
C ILE A 41 -4.53 -10.64 -13.00
N LEU A 42 -4.66 -9.61 -12.17
CA LEU A 42 -4.58 -8.22 -12.59
C LEU A 42 -3.11 -7.75 -12.58
N ASN A 43 -2.60 -7.34 -13.75
CA ASN A 43 -1.27 -6.75 -13.91
C ASN A 43 -1.35 -5.22 -13.79
N ASN A 44 -1.43 -4.72 -12.56
CA ASN A 44 -1.43 -3.28 -12.28
C ASN A 44 -0.01 -2.73 -12.07
N THR A 45 0.19 -1.45 -12.40
CA THR A 45 1.49 -0.77 -12.21
C THR A 45 1.38 0.29 -11.10
N PRO A 46 2.42 0.47 -10.26
CA PRO A 46 2.40 1.45 -9.17
C PRO A 46 2.13 2.88 -9.65
N ALA A 47 2.56 3.21 -10.87
CA ALA A 47 2.37 4.53 -11.48
C ALA A 47 0.88 4.96 -11.57
N GLN A 48 -0.04 4.00 -11.72
CA GLN A 48 -1.49 4.27 -11.80
C GLN A 48 -2.03 4.88 -10.49
N TYR A 49 -1.39 4.61 -9.36
CA TYR A 49 -1.84 5.04 -8.02
C TYR A 49 -1.18 6.35 -7.55
N LYS A 50 -0.16 6.83 -8.28
CA LYS A 50 0.63 8.03 -7.93
C LYS A 50 -0.20 9.31 -7.88
N LYS A 51 -1.21 9.46 -8.75
CA LYS A 51 -2.12 10.62 -8.75
C LYS A 51 -3.06 10.64 -7.54
N LYS A 52 -3.42 9.46 -7.00
CA LYS A 52 -4.39 9.32 -5.91
C LYS A 52 -3.76 9.52 -4.53
N SER A 53 -2.47 9.21 -4.39
CA SER A 53 -1.72 9.45 -3.15
C SER A 53 -1.43 10.93 -2.87
N LEU A 54 -1.37 11.78 -3.90
CA LEU A 54 -1.12 13.23 -3.77
C LEU A 54 -2.32 14.02 -3.22
N ASN A 55 -3.52 13.44 -3.24
CA ASN A 55 -4.75 14.10 -2.76
C ASN A 55 -5.07 13.74 -1.30
N GLY A 56 -4.26 12.91 -0.64
CA GLY A 56 -4.44 12.48 0.76
C GLY A 56 -3.78 13.39 1.80
N SER A 57 -2.97 14.37 1.39
CA SER A 57 -2.32 15.34 2.29
C SER A 57 -3.09 16.66 2.46
N LYS A 58 -4.35 16.73 2.03
CA LYS A 58 -5.26 17.86 2.33
C LYS A 58 -6.46 17.37 3.14
N LYS A 59 -6.23 16.99 4.39
CA LYS A 59 -7.27 17.01 5.43
C LYS A 59 -6.63 17.28 6.77
#